data_AF-A0A6A3MT94-F1
#
_entry.id   AF-A0A6A3MT94-F1
#
_cell.length_a   1.000
_cell.length_b   1.000
_cell.length_c   1.000
_cell.angle_alpha   90.00
_cell.angle_beta   90.00
_cell.angle_gamma   90.00
#
_symmetry.space_group_name_H-M   'P 1'
#
loop_
_entity.id
_entity.type
_entity.pdbx_description
1 polymer ?
#
loop_
_entity_poly.entity_id
_entity_poly.type
_entity_poly.pdbx_seq_one_letter_code
_entity_poly.pdbx_strand_id
1 'polypeptide(L)'
;MEEALVDYLEENCLYTLSQMQEMLEYDFGVRISTSLISKKLCDKLYTVKQVRIESEACNNAVNIEKRTVFREALLNHSVWGLSSYITMKPITICIVSVLKAAQVVWKCVLTKMPFVQELFDLKPKKPSPHDENSFLYRIGTRPTSGCDSS
;
A
#
# COMPACT_ATOMS: atom_id res chain seq x y z
N MET A 1 -36.88 -20.92 30.85
CA MET A 1 -36.92 -19.52 31.35
C MET A 1 -35.60 -18.80 31.15
N GLU A 2 -34.47 -19.27 31.70
CA GLU A 2 -33.17 -18.65 31.40
C GLU A 2 -32.78 -18.80 29.92
N GLU A 3 -33.12 -19.94 29.30
CA GLU A 3 -32.93 -20.20 27.87
C GLU A 3 -33.77 -19.22 27.02
N ALA A 4 -35.07 -19.09 27.31
CA ALA A 4 -35.94 -18.11 26.66
C ALA A 4 -35.42 -16.66 26.74
N LEU A 5 -34.79 -16.26 27.86
CA LEU A 5 -34.18 -14.93 27.97
C LEU A 5 -33.00 -14.75 27.01
N VAL A 6 -32.24 -15.81 26.73
CA VAL A 6 -31.18 -15.79 25.72
C VAL A 6 -31.79 -15.75 24.33
N ASP A 7 -32.79 -16.58 24.06
CA ASP A 7 -33.48 -16.64 22.76
C ASP A 7 -34.06 -15.27 22.37
N TYR A 8 -34.73 -14.56 23.28
CA TYR A 8 -35.24 -13.20 23.01
C TYR A 8 -34.13 -12.22 22.60
N LEU A 9 -32.93 -12.32 23.21
CA LEU A 9 -31.81 -11.44 22.85
C LEU A 9 -31.13 -11.85 21.55
N GLU A 10 -31.14 -13.14 21.22
CA GLU A 10 -30.67 -13.63 19.92
C GLU A 10 -31.60 -13.17 18.78
N GLU A 11 -32.91 -13.16 19.02
CA GLU A 11 -33.90 -12.60 18.09
C GLU A 11 -33.77 -11.07 17.96
N ASN A 12 -33.68 -10.37 19.09
CA ASN A 12 -33.48 -8.93 19.11
C ASN A 12 -32.79 -8.46 20.39
N CYS A 13 -31.50 -8.17 20.27
CA CYS A 13 -30.66 -7.67 21.36
C CYS A 13 -31.02 -6.25 21.86
N LEU A 14 -32.00 -5.57 21.24
CA LEU A 14 -32.48 -4.25 21.65
C LEU A 14 -33.62 -4.31 22.66
N TYR A 15 -34.13 -5.50 23.00
CA TYR A 15 -35.16 -5.62 24.01
C TYR A 15 -34.68 -5.08 25.36
N THR A 16 -35.50 -4.22 25.94
CA THR A 16 -35.27 -3.72 27.29
C THR A 16 -35.67 -4.78 28.32
N LEU A 17 -35.10 -4.70 29.53
CA LEU A 17 -35.44 -5.62 30.62
C LEU A 17 -36.94 -5.62 30.95
N SER A 18 -37.61 -4.47 30.81
CA SER A 18 -39.07 -4.35 31.02
C SER A 18 -39.86 -5.09 29.94
N GLN A 19 -39.45 -4.98 28.68
CA GLN A 19 -40.06 -5.75 27.59
C GLN A 19 -39.85 -7.25 27.78
N MET A 20 -38.65 -7.67 28.19
CA MET A 20 -38.40 -9.09 28.49
C MET A 20 -39.23 -9.59 29.67
N GLN A 21 -39.50 -8.73 30.67
CA GLN A 21 -40.42 -9.07 31.76
C GLN A 21 -41.85 -9.30 31.25
N GLU A 22 -42.35 -8.44 30.38
CA GLU A 22 -43.69 -8.59 29.78
C GLU A 22 -43.79 -9.84 28.91
N MET A 23 -42.75 -10.15 28.13
CA MET A 23 -42.68 -11.36 27.31
C MET A 23 -42.68 -12.64 28.16
N LEU A 24 -41.93 -12.65 29.27
CA LEU A 24 -41.94 -13.78 30.21
C LEU A 24 -43.32 -13.97 30.89
N GLU A 25 -44.01 -12.87 31.20
CA GLU A 25 -45.36 -12.91 31.75
C GLU A 25 -46.37 -13.44 30.72
N TYR A 26 -46.21 -13.08 29.45
CA TYR A 26 -47.04 -13.57 28.36
C TYR A 26 -46.82 -15.06 28.05
N ASP A 27 -45.57 -15.48 27.87
CA ASP A 27 -45.22 -16.84 27.42
C ASP A 27 -45.33 -17.88 28.54
N PHE A 28 -44.97 -17.51 29.76
CA PHE A 28 -44.87 -18.44 30.88
C PHE A 28 -45.83 -18.12 32.03
N GLY A 29 -46.57 -17.00 31.98
CA GLY A 29 -47.42 -16.55 33.09
C GLY A 29 -46.64 -16.10 34.32
N VAL A 30 -45.32 -15.85 34.18
CA VAL A 30 -44.45 -15.53 35.32
C VAL A 30 -43.94 -14.10 35.20
N ARG A 31 -44.30 -13.27 36.18
CA ARG A 31 -43.79 -11.91 36.31
C ARG A 31 -42.55 -11.88 37.19
N ILE A 32 -41.40 -11.54 36.58
CA ILE A 32 -40.10 -11.52 37.26
C ILE A 32 -39.55 -10.10 37.30
N SER A 33 -38.88 -9.71 38.39
CA SER A 33 -38.26 -8.39 38.47
C SER A 33 -37.16 -8.23 37.41
N THR A 34 -37.06 -7.02 36.85
CA THR A 34 -35.98 -6.64 35.92
C THR A 34 -34.58 -6.87 36.51
N SER A 35 -34.44 -6.77 37.84
CA SER A 35 -33.20 -7.08 38.55
C SER A 35 -32.83 -8.57 38.50
N LEU A 36 -33.81 -9.46 38.62
CA LEU A 36 -33.57 -10.90 38.52
C LEU A 36 -33.28 -11.30 37.07
N ILE A 37 -33.99 -10.70 36.11
CA ILE A 37 -33.68 -10.86 34.67
C ILE A 37 -32.25 -10.41 34.38
N SER A 38 -31.87 -9.20 34.81
CA SER A 38 -30.51 -8.68 34.65
C SER A 38 -29.47 -9.62 35.26
N LYS A 39 -29.69 -10.13 36.47
CA LYS A 39 -28.78 -11.08 37.11
C LYS A 39 -28.65 -12.38 36.30
N LYS A 40 -29.76 -12.95 35.83
CA LYS A 40 -29.74 -14.17 35.01
C LYS A 40 -29.03 -13.97 33.68
N LEU A 41 -29.18 -12.79 33.09
CA LEU A 41 -28.47 -12.42 31.86
C LEU A 41 -26.97 -12.18 32.10
N CYS A 42 -26.58 -11.55 33.21
CA CYS A 42 -25.17 -11.37 33.56
C CYS A 42 -24.40 -12.71 33.65
N ASP A 43 -25.06 -13.76 34.15
CA ASP A 43 -24.46 -15.09 34.28
C ASP A 43 -24.35 -15.85 32.93
N LYS A 44 -25.06 -15.37 31.88
CA LYS A 44 -25.12 -16.00 30.54
C LYS A 44 -24.40 -15.20 29.45
N LEU A 45 -24.36 -13.87 29.55
CA LEU A 45 -23.80 -12.98 28.54
C LEU A 45 -22.30 -12.79 28.78
N TYR A 46 -21.49 -13.74 28.32
CA TYR A 46 -20.03 -13.75 28.52
C TYR A 46 -19.31 -12.51 27.95
N THR A 47 -19.92 -11.79 27.01
CA THR A 47 -19.44 -10.50 26.52
C THR A 47 -20.60 -9.66 26.00
N VAL A 48 -21.21 -8.81 26.84
CA VAL A 48 -21.97 -7.66 26.30
C VAL A 48 -20.96 -6.67 25.75
N LYS A 49 -20.48 -6.91 24.52
CA LYS A 49 -19.85 -5.86 23.73
C LYS A 49 -20.91 -4.80 23.53
N GLN A 50 -20.59 -3.54 23.82
CA GLN A 50 -21.47 -2.43 23.49
C GLN A 50 -21.91 -2.56 22.03
N VAL A 51 -23.22 -2.76 21.82
CA VAL A 51 -23.81 -2.80 20.49
C VAL A 51 -23.87 -1.36 20.02
N ARG A 52 -23.02 -1.00 19.05
CA ARG A 52 -23.13 0.29 18.39
C ARG A 52 -24.35 0.24 17.48
N ILE A 53 -25.41 0.93 17.87
CA ILE A 53 -26.63 1.08 17.08
C ILE A 53 -26.37 2.16 16.04
N GLU A 54 -26.16 1.75 14.79
CA GLU A 54 -26.15 2.65 13.65
C GLU A 54 -27.59 2.95 13.23
N SER A 55 -27.87 4.19 12.83
CA SER A 55 -29.18 4.56 12.31
C SER A 55 -29.53 3.70 11.09
N GLU A 56 -30.80 3.30 10.95
CA GLU A 56 -31.31 2.59 9.77
C GLU A 56 -31.02 3.34 8.46
N ALA A 57 -30.91 4.67 8.50
CA ALA A 57 -30.51 5.48 7.36
C ALA A 57 -29.06 5.21 6.91
N CYS A 58 -28.17 4.82 7.84
CA CYS A 58 -26.76 4.48 7.58
C CYS A 58 -26.59 3.04 7.08
N ASN A 59 -27.57 2.16 7.28
CA ASN A 59 -27.56 0.78 6.82
C ASN A 59 -28.69 0.47 5.81
N ASN A 60 -29.26 1.49 5.17
CA ASN A 60 -30.23 1.27 4.12
C ASN A 60 -29.58 0.59 2.91
N ALA A 61 -30.42 -0.05 2.07
CA ALA A 61 -29.98 -0.79 0.89
C ALA A 61 -29.08 0.04 -0.03
N VAL A 62 -29.40 1.33 -0.20
CA VAL A 62 -28.64 2.27 -1.03
C VAL A 62 -27.22 2.48 -0.50
N ASN A 63 -27.04 2.63 0.81
CA ASN A 63 -25.72 2.83 1.39
C ASN A 63 -24.91 1.53 1.45
N ILE A 64 -25.58 0.39 1.65
CA ILE A 64 -24.95 -0.93 1.51
C ILE A 64 -24.41 -1.10 0.10
N GLU A 65 -25.23 -0.81 -0.91
CA GLU A 65 -24.84 -0.88 -2.32
C GLU A 65 -23.64 0.03 -2.61
N LYS A 66 -23.67 1.30 -2.19
CA LYS A 66 -22.54 2.23 -2.34
C LYS A 66 -21.25 1.68 -1.72
N ARG A 67 -21.32 1.09 -0.52
CA ARG A 67 -20.16 0.47 0.14
C ARG A 67 -19.67 -0.77 -0.62
N THR A 68 -20.56 -1.56 -1.20
CA THR A 68 -20.22 -2.73 -2.02
C THR A 68 -19.54 -2.32 -3.32
N VAL A 69 -20.11 -1.36 -4.06
CA VAL A 69 -19.50 -0.81 -5.28
C VAL A 69 -18.11 -0.24 -5.00
N PHE A 70 -17.96 0.51 -3.92
CA PHE A 70 -16.66 1.04 -3.51
C PHE A 70 -15.65 -0.08 -3.17
N ARG A 71 -16.10 -1.12 -2.45
CA ARG A 71 -15.28 -2.30 -2.13
C ARG A 71 -14.81 -3.01 -3.39
N GLU A 72 -15.69 -3.25 -4.35
CA GLU A 72 -15.37 -3.91 -5.62
C GLU A 72 -14.41 -3.08 -6.46
N ALA A 73 -14.62 -1.77 -6.54
CA ALA A 73 -13.69 -0.86 -7.23
C ALA A 73 -12.29 -0.89 -6.59
N LEU A 74 -12.20 -0.91 -5.26
CA LEU A 74 -10.94 -1.00 -4.53
C LEU A 74 -10.23 -2.35 -4.77
N LEU A 75 -10.98 -3.45 -4.76
CA LEU A 75 -10.45 -4.79 -5.03
C LEU A 75 -9.97 -4.92 -6.48
N ASN A 76 -10.72 -4.39 -7.44
CA ASN A 76 -10.27 -4.35 -8.82
C ASN A 76 -8.97 -3.55 -8.95
N HIS A 77 -8.89 -2.34 -8.36
CA HIS A 77 -7.66 -1.55 -8.40
C HIS A 77 -6.44 -2.32 -7.85
N SER A 78 -6.58 -3.10 -6.77
CA SER A 78 -5.47 -3.89 -6.23
C SER A 78 -5.04 -5.04 -7.15
N VAL A 79 -6.00 -5.72 -7.80
CA VAL A 79 -5.73 -6.81 -8.77
C VAL A 79 -5.07 -6.28 -10.03
N TRP A 80 -5.55 -5.15 -10.59
CA TRP A 80 -4.96 -4.53 -11.77
C TRP A 80 -3.53 -4.04 -11.50
N GLY A 81 -3.28 -3.46 -10.31
CA GLY A 81 -1.93 -3.07 -9.88
C GLY A 81 -0.97 -4.25 -9.79
N LEU A 82 -1.40 -5.36 -9.16
CA LEU A 82 -0.62 -6.59 -9.05
C LEU A 82 -0.37 -7.23 -10.43
N SER A 83 -1.39 -7.32 -11.27
CA SER A 83 -1.28 -7.91 -12.62
C SER A 83 -0.32 -7.11 -13.51
N SER A 84 -0.44 -5.77 -13.52
CA SER A 84 0.49 -4.89 -14.25
C SER A 84 1.93 -5.03 -13.76
N TYR A 85 2.14 -5.11 -12.45
CA TYR A 85 3.46 -5.32 -11.87
C TYR A 85 4.07 -6.68 -12.24
N ILE A 86 3.26 -7.73 -12.29
CA ILE A 86 3.70 -9.09 -12.66
C ILE A 86 4.00 -9.18 -14.16
N THR A 87 3.24 -8.52 -15.04
CA THR A 87 3.47 -8.55 -16.49
C THR A 87 4.59 -7.62 -16.94
N MET A 88 4.78 -6.47 -16.29
CA MET A 88 5.84 -5.50 -16.63
C MET A 88 7.24 -5.98 -16.20
N LYS A 89 7.34 -6.75 -15.11
CA LYS A 89 8.60 -7.31 -14.61
C LYS A 89 9.37 -8.17 -15.64
N PRO A 90 8.78 -9.22 -16.22
CA PRO A 90 9.49 -10.06 -17.19
C PRO A 90 9.86 -9.29 -18.45
N ILE A 91 8.99 -8.40 -18.94
CA ILE A 91 9.28 -7.55 -20.11
C ILE A 91 10.50 -6.67 -19.86
N THR A 92 10.56 -6.01 -18.69
CA THR A 92 11.68 -5.16 -18.30
C THR A 92 12.99 -5.96 -18.21
N ILE A 93 12.95 -7.15 -17.61
CA ILE A 93 14.12 -8.04 -17.50
C ILE A 93 14.62 -8.44 -18.91
N CYS A 94 13.70 -8.82 -19.80
CA CYS A 94 14.03 -9.18 -21.18
C CYS A 94 14.73 -8.05 -21.92
N ILE A 95 14.18 -6.82 -21.87
CA ILE A 95 14.77 -5.65 -22.55
C ILE A 95 16.19 -5.36 -22.05
N VAL A 96 16.39 -5.36 -20.72
CA VAL A 96 17.71 -5.12 -20.13
C VAL A 96 18.71 -6.19 -20.55
N SER A 97 18.29 -7.46 -20.58
CA SER A 97 19.16 -8.57 -20.99
C SER A 97 19.61 -8.47 -22.45
N VAL A 98 18.69 -8.11 -23.36
CA VAL A 98 18.99 -7.94 -24.80
C VAL A 98 19.91 -6.75 -25.04
N LEU A 99 19.64 -5.61 -24.39
CA LEU A 99 20.49 -4.43 -24.48
C LEU A 99 21.91 -4.71 -23.97
N LYS A 100 22.03 -5.48 -22.88
CA LYS A 100 23.34 -5.84 -22.33
C LYS A 100 24.12 -6.77 -23.26
N ALA A 101 23.44 -7.76 -23.85
CA ALA A 101 24.04 -8.64 -24.85
C ALA A 101 24.51 -7.85 -26.09
N ALA A 102 23.68 -6.93 -26.60
CA ALA A 102 24.04 -6.07 -27.73
C ALA A 102 25.27 -5.19 -27.42
N GLN A 103 25.36 -4.62 -26.21
CA GLN A 103 26.55 -3.88 -25.78
C GLN A 103 27.81 -4.74 -25.76
N VAL A 104 27.73 -5.98 -25.31
CA VAL A 104 28.87 -6.91 -25.29
C VAL A 104 29.32 -7.23 -26.72
N VAL A 105 28.37 -7.57 -27.60
CA VAL A 105 28.65 -7.83 -29.02
C VAL A 105 29.29 -6.61 -29.68
N TRP A 106 28.73 -5.42 -29.47
CA TRP A 106 29.26 -4.16 -29.99
C TRP A 106 30.69 -3.90 -29.51
N LYS A 107 30.98 -4.13 -28.23
CA LYS A 107 32.35 -4.03 -27.69
C LYS A 107 33.31 -5.04 -28.31
N CYS A 108 32.88 -6.27 -28.52
CA CYS A 108 33.69 -7.31 -29.19
C CYS A 108 34.00 -6.93 -30.65
N VAL A 109 33.00 -6.45 -31.39
CA VAL A 109 33.12 -5.94 -32.77
C VAL A 109 34.16 -4.83 -32.83
N LEU A 110 34.05 -3.82 -31.96
CA LEU A 110 35.00 -2.72 -31.90
C LEU A 110 36.42 -3.20 -31.56
N THR A 111 36.57 -4.19 -30.69
CA THR A 111 37.91 -4.70 -30.30
C THR A 111 38.56 -5.51 -31.42
N LYS A 112 37.77 -6.23 -32.22
CA LYS A 112 38.27 -7.15 -33.26
C LYS A 112 38.43 -6.51 -34.64
N MET A 113 37.79 -5.37 -34.89
CA MET A 113 37.80 -4.70 -36.19
C MET A 113 38.26 -3.24 -36.08
N PRO A 114 39.57 -2.95 -36.26
CA PRO A 114 40.11 -1.60 -36.17
C PRO A 114 39.55 -0.66 -37.25
N PHE A 115 39.22 -1.18 -38.43
CA PHE A 115 38.55 -0.45 -39.51
C PHE A 115 37.21 0.17 -39.06
N VAL A 116 36.43 -0.54 -38.24
CA VAL A 116 35.14 -0.05 -37.73
C VAL A 116 35.37 1.06 -36.68
N GLN A 117 36.47 1.01 -35.92
CA GLN A 117 36.82 2.09 -35.00
C GLN A 117 37.19 3.38 -35.73
N GLU A 118 37.87 3.27 -36.88
CA GLU A 118 38.23 4.41 -37.73
C GLU A 118 37.00 4.98 -38.47
N LEU A 119 36.11 4.12 -38.98
CA LEU A 119 34.90 4.55 -39.68
C LEU A 119 33.96 5.41 -38.81
N PHE A 120 33.96 5.17 -37.49
CA PHE A 120 33.14 5.91 -36.52
C PHE A 120 33.94 6.93 -35.69
N ASP A 121 35.20 7.23 -36.06
CA ASP A 121 36.09 8.16 -35.34
C ASP A 121 36.17 7.89 -33.82
N LEU A 122 36.09 6.62 -33.41
CA LEU A 122 36.05 6.21 -31.99
C LEU A 122 37.41 6.24 -31.31
N LYS A 123 38.47 6.63 -32.01
CA LYS A 123 39.80 6.84 -31.41
C LYS A 123 39.69 7.95 -30.35
N PRO A 124 40.18 7.74 -29.12
CA PRO A 124 40.27 8.83 -28.16
C PRO A 124 41.12 9.94 -28.77
N LYS A 125 40.51 11.11 -28.98
CA LYS A 125 41.22 12.31 -29.43
C LYS A 125 42.30 12.58 -28.39
N LYS A 126 43.58 12.45 -28.77
CA LYS A 126 44.68 12.90 -27.90
C LYS A 126 44.38 14.36 -27.55
N PRO A 127 44.44 14.77 -26.27
CA PRO A 127 44.27 16.17 -25.93
C PRO A 127 45.25 16.97 -26.78
N SER A 128 44.70 17.90 -27.56
CA SER A 128 45.49 18.82 -28.35
C SER A 128 46.30 19.67 -27.37
N PRO A 129 47.60 19.89 -27.59
CA PRO A 129 48.42 20.78 -26.75
C PRO A 129 47.86 22.21 -26.66
N HIS A 130 46.92 22.57 -27.53
CA HIS A 130 46.32 23.90 -27.58
C HIS A 130 45.22 24.16 -26.54
N ASP A 131 44.65 23.14 -25.89
CA ASP A 131 43.52 23.33 -24.95
C ASP A 131 43.94 23.47 -23.48
N GLU A 132 45.18 23.09 -23.13
CA GLU A 132 45.74 23.28 -21.77
C GLU A 132 45.90 24.77 -21.43
N ASN A 133 46.19 25.61 -22.42
CA ASN A 133 46.40 27.05 -22.23
C ASN A 133 45.10 27.83 -21.99
N SER A 134 43.92 27.27 -22.27
CA SER A 134 42.66 27.94 -21.98
C SER A 134 42.27 27.83 -20.51
N PHE A 135 42.68 26.75 -19.84
CA PHE A 135 42.32 26.49 -18.45
C PHE A 135 43.23 27.23 -17.45
N LEU A 136 44.52 27.36 -17.76
CA LEU A 136 45.50 28.04 -16.91
C LEU A 136 45.38 29.57 -16.89
N TYR A 137 44.81 30.20 -17.92
CA TYR A 137 44.58 31.66 -17.91
C TYR A 137 43.41 32.10 -17.01
N ARG A 138 42.55 31.17 -16.58
CA ARG A 138 41.34 31.50 -15.79
C ARG A 138 41.55 31.39 -14.28
N ILE A 139 42.55 30.64 -13.82
CA ILE A 139 42.86 30.52 -12.38
C ILE A 139 44.12 31.32 -12.10
N GLY A 140 43.93 32.64 -11.92
CA GLY A 140 44.99 33.55 -11.51
C GLY A 140 45.60 33.11 -10.18
N THR A 141 46.80 32.55 -10.22
CA THR A 141 47.68 32.43 -9.07
C THR A 141 48.80 33.44 -9.21
N ARG A 142 48.67 34.53 -8.45
CA ARG A 142 49.71 35.52 -8.17
C ARG A 142 50.97 34.79 -7.70
N PRO A 143 52.17 35.06 -8.26
CA PRO A 143 53.38 34.41 -7.77
C PRO A 143 53.74 35.01 -6.39
N THR A 144 53.72 34.17 -5.37
CA THR A 144 54.43 34.40 -4.12
C THR A 144 55.82 33.79 -4.25
N SER A 145 56.86 34.62 -4.37
CA SER A 145 58.22 34.22 -4.07
C SER A 145 58.90 35.33 -3.28
N GLY A 146 59.05 35.11 -1.98
CA GLY A 146 60.01 35.83 -1.15
C GLY A 146 61.38 35.15 -1.26
N CYS A 147 62.44 35.95 -1.15
CA CYS A 147 63.58 35.81 -0.24
C CYS A 147 64.77 36.66 -0.72
N ASP A 148 64.95 37.79 -0.04
CA ASP A 148 66.16 38.26 0.65
C ASP A 148 67.52 38.44 -0.07
N SER A 149 68.00 39.69 0.11
CA SER A 149 69.38 40.12 0.45
C SER A 149 70.46 40.24 -0.63
N SER A 150 70.72 41.48 -1.04
CA SER A 150 71.97 42.22 -0.79
C SER A 150 71.74 43.73 -0.90
#